data_AF-A0A819Z3G7-F1
#
_entry.id   AF-A0A819Z3G7-F1
#
_cell.length_a   1.000
_cell.length_b   1.000
_cell.length_c   1.000
_cell.angle_alpha   90.00
_cell.angle_beta   90.00
_cell.angle_gamma   90.00
#
_symmetry.space_group_name_H-M   'P 1'
#
loop_
_entity.id
_entity.type
_entity.pdbx_description
1 polymer ?
#
loop_
_entity_poly.entity_id
_entity_poly.type
_entity_poly.pdbx_seq_one_letter_code
_entity_poly.pdbx_strand_id
1 'polypeptide(L)'
;MDYRVNTYIRQIDCETFITIFNEQHGKIWSSSEQRIFEICREIFHSATVEKPPFDIGSCLSSRASYATDLILEINFTPNCQHACTSYSTFYYQVFNVLFRNPTDDEDTVDILS
;
A
#
# COMPACT_ATOMS: atom_id res chain seq x y z
N MET A 1 -13.36 0.15 -7.99
CA MET A 1 -12.77 -0.56 -9.15
C MET A 1 -13.68 -0.49 -10.39
N ASP A 2 -13.11 -0.23 -11.58
CA ASP A 2 -13.88 -0.19 -12.83
C ASP A 2 -14.11 -1.63 -13.34
N TYR A 3 -15.22 -2.25 -12.95
CA TYR A 3 -15.59 -3.63 -13.31
C TYR A 3 -16.10 -3.77 -14.75
N ARG A 4 -15.81 -2.81 -15.61
CA ARG A 4 -16.31 -2.81 -16.99
C ARG A 4 -15.53 -3.83 -17.81
N VAL A 5 -16.26 -4.81 -18.32
CA VAL A 5 -15.72 -5.77 -19.29
C VAL A 5 -15.34 -4.99 -20.56
N ASN A 6 -14.10 -5.16 -21.04
CA ASN A 6 -13.47 -4.49 -22.20
C ASN A 6 -12.86 -3.09 -22.00
N THR A 7 -12.56 -2.65 -20.78
CA THR A 7 -11.70 -1.47 -20.60
C THR A 7 -10.22 -1.84 -20.61
N TYR A 8 -9.42 -1.13 -21.42
CA TYR A 8 -7.97 -1.27 -21.43
C TYR A 8 -7.37 -0.62 -20.19
N ILE A 9 -6.95 -1.43 -19.22
CA ILE A 9 -6.23 -0.97 -18.04
C ILE A 9 -4.82 -0.59 -18.51
N ARG A 10 -4.47 0.70 -18.40
CA ARG A 10 -3.10 1.13 -18.60
C ARG A 10 -2.30 0.81 -17.36
N GLN A 11 -1.39 -0.15 -17.47
CA GLN A 11 -0.42 -0.48 -16.43
C GLN A 11 0.92 0.20 -16.77
N ILE A 12 1.53 0.82 -15.78
CA ILE A 12 2.85 1.43 -15.83
C ILE A 12 3.57 0.96 -14.55
N ASP A 13 4.81 0.50 -14.66
CA ASP A 13 5.63 0.15 -13.50
C ASP A 13 6.06 1.41 -12.72
N CYS A 14 6.43 1.22 -11.45
CA CYS A 14 6.77 2.33 -10.55
C CYS A 14 7.91 3.20 -11.09
N GLU A 15 8.97 2.60 -11.64
CA GLU A 15 10.14 3.33 -12.14
C GLU A 15 9.76 4.23 -13.32
N THR A 16 9.01 3.69 -14.27
CA THR A 16 8.48 4.43 -15.41
C THR A 16 7.52 5.52 -14.96
N PHE A 17 6.64 5.24 -14.01
CA PHE A 17 5.73 6.23 -13.43
C PHE A 17 6.49 7.39 -12.78
N ILE A 18 7.50 7.12 -11.96
CA ILE A 18 8.34 8.13 -11.30
C ILE A 18 9.01 9.03 -12.34
N THR A 19 9.57 8.43 -13.38
CA THR A 19 10.22 9.16 -14.48
C THR A 19 9.24 10.13 -15.14
N ILE A 20 8.07 9.63 -15.57
CA ILE A 20 7.04 10.43 -16.22
C ILE A 20 6.53 11.53 -15.29
N PHE A 21 6.26 11.21 -14.02
CA PHE A 21 5.77 12.17 -13.04
C PHE A 21 6.76 13.32 -12.83
N ASN A 22 8.04 13.00 -12.66
CA ASN A 22 9.09 13.99 -12.43
C ASN A 22 9.25 14.93 -13.63
N GLU A 23 9.24 14.37 -14.85
CA GLU A 23 9.32 15.14 -16.10
C GLU A 23 8.11 16.05 -16.30
N GLN A 24 6.89 15.55 -16.04
CA GLN A 24 5.65 16.29 -16.31
C GLN A 24 5.39 17.41 -15.30
N HIS A 25 5.73 17.19 -14.03
CA HIS A 25 5.36 18.11 -12.96
C HIS A 25 6.51 18.95 -12.42
N GLY A 26 7.76 18.66 -12.82
CA GLY A 26 8.95 19.33 -12.29
C GLY A 26 9.10 19.18 -10.77
N LYS A 27 8.48 18.14 -10.20
CA LYS A 27 8.50 17.79 -8.78
C LYS A 27 9.10 16.41 -8.61
N ILE A 28 9.74 16.16 -7.47
CA ILE A 28 10.31 14.85 -7.15
C ILE A 28 9.22 13.99 -6.49
N TRP A 29 8.93 12.83 -7.07
CA TRP A 29 7.95 11.86 -6.59
C TRP A 29 8.08 11.56 -5.08
N SER A 30 9.30 11.44 -4.57
CA SER A 30 9.58 11.11 -3.16
C SER A 30 8.86 12.03 -2.17
N SER A 31 8.67 13.31 -2.51
CA SER A 31 7.91 14.24 -1.66
C SER A 31 6.42 13.90 -1.58
N SER A 32 5.81 13.47 -2.69
CA SER A 32 4.42 13.01 -2.74
C SER A 32 4.26 11.67 -2.03
N GLU A 33 5.21 10.76 -2.24
CA GLU A 33 5.26 9.43 -1.62
C GLU A 33 5.34 9.51 -0.10
N GLN A 34 6.23 10.36 0.43
CA GLN A 34 6.31 10.62 1.87
C GLN A 34 4.97 11.11 2.42
N ARG A 35 4.29 12.02 1.70
CA ARG A 35 2.98 12.52 2.13
C ARG A 35 1.90 11.43 2.10
N ILE A 36 1.97 10.50 1.15
CA ILE A 36 1.09 9.33 1.09
C ILE A 36 1.31 8.43 2.32
N PHE A 37 2.55 8.17 2.70
CA PHE A 37 2.85 7.38 3.90
C PHE A 37 2.33 8.04 5.19
N GLU A 38 2.47 9.35 5.32
CA GLU A 38 1.90 10.12 6.43
C GLU A 38 0.37 9.96 6.50
N ILE A 39 -0.32 10.07 5.37
CA ILE A 39 -1.77 9.90 5.29
C ILE A 39 -2.17 8.47 5.70
N CYS A 40 -1.48 7.44 5.18
CA CYS A 40 -1.75 6.06 5.56
C CYS A 40 -1.58 5.85 7.07
N ARG A 41 -0.51 6.40 7.67
CA ARG A 41 -0.28 6.34 9.11
C ARG A 41 -1.40 7.02 9.90
N GLU A 42 -1.80 8.23 9.50
CA GLU A 42 -2.86 8.99 10.17
C GLU A 42 -4.22 8.29 10.10
N ILE A 43 -4.54 7.66 8.97
CA ILE A 43 -5.78 6.91 8.80
C ILE A 43 -5.82 5.72 9.76
N PHE A 44 -4.79 4.88 9.78
CA PHE A 44 -4.77 3.72 10.68
C PHE A 44 -4.66 4.12 12.14
N HIS A 45 -3.92 5.17 12.47
CA HIS A 45 -3.91 5.71 13.82
C HIS A 45 -5.33 6.12 14.25
N SER A 46 -6.01 6.92 13.44
CA SER A 46 -7.38 7.38 13.72
C SER A 46 -8.41 6.25 13.78
N ALA A 47 -8.16 5.14 13.07
CA ALA A 47 -9.01 3.95 13.12
C ALA A 47 -8.74 3.03 14.32
N THR A 48 -7.77 3.36 15.18
CA THR A 48 -7.35 2.57 16.36
C THR A 48 -7.54 3.30 17.71
N VAL A 49 -8.03 4.55 17.69
CA VAL A 49 -8.17 5.39 18.90
C VAL A 49 -9.54 5.32 19.55
N GLU A 50 -10.56 4.86 18.83
CA GLU A 50 -11.92 4.82 19.34
C GLU A 50 -12.18 3.55 20.17
N LYS A 51 -13.34 3.45 20.80
CA LYS A 51 -13.76 2.20 21.46
C LYS A 51 -14.61 1.35 20.52
N PRO A 52 -14.62 0.02 20.68
CA PRO A 52 -15.58 -0.84 19.99
C PRO A 52 -17.01 -0.28 20.12
N PRO A 53 -17.83 -0.27 19.04
CA PRO A 53 -17.62 -0.93 17.75
C PRO A 53 -16.93 -0.08 16.67
N PHE A 54 -16.44 1.12 16.98
CA PHE A 54 -15.96 2.09 15.98
C PHE A 54 -14.47 1.98 15.66
N ASP A 55 -13.81 0.96 16.21
CA ASP A 55 -12.36 0.84 16.27
C ASP A 55 -11.85 -0.48 15.65
N ILE A 56 -10.67 -0.42 15.02
CA ILE A 56 -9.90 -1.59 14.63
C ILE A 56 -9.07 -2.03 15.83
N GLY A 57 -9.68 -2.85 16.69
CA GLY A 57 -9.05 -3.29 17.94
C GLY A 57 -7.72 -4.02 17.74
N SER A 58 -6.77 -3.78 18.64
CA SER A 58 -5.45 -4.42 18.62
C SER A 58 -5.51 -5.90 19.03
N CYS A 59 -4.82 -6.77 18.29
CA CYS A 59 -4.57 -8.15 18.69
C CYS A 59 -3.14 -8.55 18.30
N LEU A 60 -2.30 -8.88 19.30
CA LEU A 60 -0.88 -9.18 19.08
C LEU A 60 -0.64 -10.38 18.16
N SER A 61 -1.60 -11.32 18.10
CA SER A 61 -1.52 -12.51 17.24
C SER A 61 -2.14 -12.30 15.87
N SER A 62 -2.72 -11.13 15.59
CA SER A 62 -3.38 -10.84 14.32
C SER A 62 -2.56 -9.85 13.49
N ARG A 63 -2.43 -10.14 12.20
CA ARG A 63 -1.91 -9.22 11.19
C ARG A 63 -2.89 -9.17 10.02
N ALA A 64 -2.90 -8.05 9.32
CA ALA A 64 -3.80 -7.79 8.21
C ALA A 64 -3.03 -7.09 7.09
N SER A 65 -3.43 -7.38 5.85
CA SER A 65 -2.94 -6.69 4.66
C SER A 65 -4.08 -5.84 4.08
N TYR A 66 -3.74 -4.60 3.77
CA TYR A 66 -4.62 -3.63 3.15
C TYR A 66 -3.95 -3.07 1.90
N ALA A 67 -4.73 -2.80 0.86
CA ALA A 67 -4.27 -1.97 -0.26
C ALA A 67 -5.02 -0.65 -0.25
N THR A 68 -4.32 0.43 -0.60
CA THR A 68 -4.91 1.76 -0.69
C THR A 68 -4.99 2.17 -2.15
N ASP A 69 -6.21 2.38 -2.63
CA ASP A 69 -6.43 3.14 -3.85
C ASP A 69 -6.38 4.61 -3.46
N LEU A 70 -5.28 5.29 -3.85
CA LEU A 70 -5.00 6.66 -3.42
C LEU A 70 -6.20 7.59 -3.69
N ILE A 71 -6.63 8.30 -2.65
CA ILE A 71 -7.74 9.28 -2.65
C ILE A 71 -9.14 8.63 -2.76
N LEU A 72 -9.26 7.30 -2.78
CA LEU A 72 -10.52 6.60 -3.00
C LEU A 72 -10.95 5.69 -1.84
N GLU A 73 -10.23 4.59 -1.63
CA GLU A 73 -10.65 3.54 -0.69
C GLU A 73 -9.47 2.73 -0.15
N ILE A 74 -9.71 2.05 0.98
CA ILE A 74 -8.79 1.07 1.57
C ILE A 74 -9.49 -0.28 1.58
N ASN A 75 -8.85 -1.27 0.96
CA ASN A 75 -9.41 -2.60 0.77
C ASN A 75 -8.74 -3.61 1.71
N PHE A 76 -9.53 -4.24 2.58
CA PHE A 76 -9.09 -5.39 3.38
C PHE A 76 -9.01 -6.63 2.48
N THR A 77 -7.93 -7.40 2.58
CA THR A 77 -7.67 -8.58 1.72
C THR A 77 -7.67 -8.24 0.21
N PRO A 78 -6.75 -7.38 -0.24
CA PRO A 78 -6.73 -6.94 -1.63
C PRO A 78 -6.42 -8.10 -2.60
N ASN A 79 -6.91 -7.98 -3.84
CA ASN A 79 -6.53 -8.90 -4.91
C ASN A 79 -5.10 -8.60 -5.39
N CYS A 80 -4.17 -9.49 -5.06
CA CYS A 80 -2.75 -9.33 -5.40
C CYS A 80 -2.32 -10.05 -6.69
N GLN A 81 -3.24 -10.61 -7.49
CA GLN A 81 -2.87 -11.40 -8.67
C GLN A 81 -1.99 -10.62 -9.66
N HIS A 82 -2.29 -9.34 -9.87
CA HIS A 82 -1.50 -8.47 -10.74
C HIS A 82 -0.12 -8.14 -10.16
N ALA A 83 -0.06 -7.88 -8.85
CA ALA A 83 1.20 -7.62 -8.14
C ALA A 83 2.13 -8.84 -8.23
N CYS A 84 1.62 -10.05 -7.97
CA CYS A 84 2.39 -11.29 -8.10
C CYS A 84 2.87 -11.57 -9.53
N THR A 85 2.17 -11.06 -10.55
CA THR A 85 2.58 -11.22 -11.95
C THR A 85 3.68 -10.23 -12.34
N SER A 86 3.65 -9.03 -11.74
CA SER A 86 4.58 -7.93 -12.06
C SER A 86 5.84 -7.97 -11.21
N TYR A 87 5.74 -8.49 -9.98
CA TYR A 87 6.78 -8.55 -8.97
C TYR A 87 6.91 -9.97 -8.44
N SER A 88 7.97 -10.67 -8.86
CA SER A 88 8.17 -12.09 -8.55
C SER A 88 8.38 -12.38 -7.06
N THR A 89 8.89 -11.40 -6.30
CA THR A 89 9.18 -11.49 -4.85
C THR A 89 8.02 -11.02 -3.97
N PHE A 90 6.99 -10.40 -4.54
CA PHE A 90 5.91 -9.72 -3.79
C PHE A 90 5.23 -10.62 -2.76
N TYR A 91 4.87 -11.85 -3.17
CA TYR A 91 4.24 -12.81 -2.25
C TYR A 91 5.13 -13.11 -1.05
N TYR A 92 6.44 -13.29 -1.28
CA TYR A 92 7.40 -13.60 -0.24
C TYR A 92 7.61 -12.41 0.71
N GLN A 93 7.67 -11.19 0.18
CA GLN A 93 7.76 -9.95 0.96
C GLN A 93 6.55 -9.80 1.90
N VAL A 94 5.32 -9.89 1.35
CA VAL A 94 4.09 -9.83 2.16
C VAL A 94 4.06 -10.93 3.21
N PHE A 95 4.43 -12.16 2.84
CA PHE A 95 4.46 -13.29 3.79
C PHE A 95 5.46 -13.06 4.92
N ASN A 96 6.65 -12.54 4.63
CA ASN A 96 7.66 -12.27 5.64
C ASN A 96 7.19 -11.21 6.63
N VAL A 97 6.65 -10.09 6.14
CA VAL A 97 6.13 -9.01 6.99
C VAL A 97 5.00 -9.51 7.88
N LEU A 98 4.06 -10.29 7.33
CA LEU A 98 2.89 -10.76 8.09
C LEU A 98 3.23 -11.86 9.12
N PHE A 99 4.15 -12.78 8.80
CA PHE A 99 4.34 -14.00 9.59
C PHE A 99 5.71 -14.16 10.24
N ARG A 100 6.75 -13.51 9.72
CA ARG A 100 8.12 -13.67 10.23
C ARG A 100 8.64 -12.43 10.96
N ASN A 101 8.03 -11.26 10.73
CA ASN A 101 8.43 -9.94 11.24
C ASN A 101 9.74 -9.30 10.73
N PRO A 102 10.58 -9.84 9.82
CA PRO A 102 11.68 -9.05 9.28
C PRO A 102 11.12 -7.98 8.33
N THR A 103 11.60 -6.74 8.51
CA THR A 103 11.35 -5.60 7.62
C THR A 103 12.62 -5.11 6.93
N ASP A 104 13.70 -5.89 7.00
CA ASP A 104 15.01 -5.59 6.40
C ASP A 104 15.02 -5.91 4.89
N ASP A 105 14.00 -5.44 4.17
CA ASP A 105 13.85 -5.60 2.72
C ASP A 105 13.78 -4.21 2.09
N GLU A 106 14.44 -4.02 0.94
CA GLU A 106 14.57 -2.72 0.27
C GLU A 106 13.20 -2.11 -0.09
N ASP A 107 12.20 -2.96 -0.35
CA ASP A 107 10.85 -2.56 -0.73
C ASP A 107 9.89 -2.42 0.46
N THR A 108 10.37 -2.63 1.69
CA THR A 108 9.56 -2.53 2.91
C THR A 108 9.94 -1.28 3.72
N VAL A 109 8.97 -0.41 3.94
CA VAL A 109 9.15 0.81 4.75
C VAL A 109 8.36 0.66 6.05
N ASP A 110 9.04 0.78 7.18
CA ASP A 110 8.35 0.98 8.47
C ASP A 110 7.89 2.44 8.56
N ILE A 111 6.58 2.65 8.51
CA ILE A 111 5.97 3.98 8.60
C ILE A 111 5.65 4.38 10.05
N LEU A 112 5.95 3.53 11.03
CA LEU A 112 5.75 3.80 12.45
C LEU A 112 7.03 4.23 13.17
N SER A 113 8.21 4.01 12.58
CA SER A 113 9.51 4.50 13.07
C SER A 113 9.72 5.98 12.76
#